data_AF-A0A9N8EDC4-F1
#
_entry.id   AF-A0A9N8EDC4-F1
#
_cell.length_a   1.000
_cell.length_b   1.000
_cell.length_c   1.000
_cell.angle_alpha   90.00
_cell.angle_beta   90.00
_cell.angle_gamma   90.00
#
_symmetry.space_group_name_H-M   'P 1'
#
loop_
_entity.id
_entity.type
_entity.pdbx_description
1 polymer ?
#
loop_
_entity_poly.entity_id
_entity_poly.type
_entity_poly.pdbx_seq_one_letter_code
_entity_poly.pdbx_strand_id
1 'polypeptide(L)'
;MVKILSGTAKSSQAANPGTSSGSSKKRCTRRDLMLGFWVGIALAAIYLNTKRKPVIHAAASTTTKTKRTSPASSGDTVPIMSKSTTAEAETVPEPATTAETTTSTTETTTSSSPKIEPPAETSSSTTSTSSTTTGTSTGRRTIAGFTPKPGHKDFQKIGANAGTDKVWGADTFERCLQDQSTCPTPDFDNPKCRTLQGHFYHTLYNRWLGNYSLDDAEPFQFLEIGFFNGRGYDAYKEFLPRAETHSIEIACLPEGPREEGKWPWGNFAKENKHYQEYLDTNQLHCGDGADYDFLHETWTTHMKRPDAPPLKVVVDDAAHISDHMAKSVFFWFPKIEPGGILVVEDIQPIHEANKFRTDFLPQMMKDLHYCGDPKFPDKACFPTLWPLLHSIHCEMHICVFERNEMPAVEYDMERSIPPPHALNAEECLLKASGGATYG
;
A
#
# COMPACT_ATOMS: atom_id res chain seq x y z
N MET A 1 -36.64 8.23 -14.81
CA MET A 1 -37.49 9.43 -15.02
C MET A 1 -37.56 10.21 -13.72
N VAL A 2 -36.68 11.20 -13.55
CA VAL A 2 -36.74 12.19 -12.46
C VAL A 2 -36.47 13.54 -13.09
N LYS A 3 -37.39 14.48 -12.86
CA LYS A 3 -37.53 15.76 -13.54
C LYS A 3 -36.77 16.81 -12.74
N ILE A 4 -35.63 17.29 -13.25
CA ILE A 4 -34.87 18.39 -12.65
C ILE A 4 -35.45 19.71 -13.17
N LEU A 5 -35.94 20.54 -12.25
CA LEU A 5 -36.44 21.89 -12.52
C LEU A 5 -35.26 22.85 -12.70
N SER A 6 -35.17 23.44 -13.88
CA SER A 6 -34.26 24.54 -14.22
C SER A 6 -34.84 25.87 -13.73
N GLY A 7 -34.16 26.50 -12.78
CA GLY A 7 -34.44 27.87 -12.35
C GLY A 7 -33.56 28.87 -13.10
N THR A 8 -34.17 29.63 -14.00
CA THR A 8 -33.58 30.78 -14.69
C THR A 8 -33.49 31.98 -13.74
N ALA A 9 -32.27 32.43 -13.41
CA ALA A 9 -32.06 33.70 -12.71
C ALA A 9 -31.75 34.81 -13.72
N LYS A 10 -32.56 35.88 -13.64
CA LYS A 10 -32.50 37.08 -14.48
C LYS A 10 -31.26 37.92 -14.17
N SER A 11 -30.64 38.39 -15.24
CA SER A 11 -29.73 39.53 -15.31
C SER A 11 -30.38 40.80 -14.74
N SER A 12 -29.67 41.49 -13.84
CA SER A 12 -29.95 42.87 -13.46
C SER A 12 -28.67 43.71 -13.52
N GLN A 13 -28.89 44.96 -13.87
CA GLN A 13 -27.96 45.91 -14.46
C GLN A 13 -26.92 46.49 -13.50
N ALA A 14 -25.86 46.98 -14.13
CA ALA A 14 -24.77 47.76 -13.57
C ALA A 14 -25.23 49.00 -12.77
N ALA A 15 -24.57 49.26 -11.65
CA ALA A 15 -24.57 50.53 -10.95
C ALA A 15 -23.13 50.91 -10.54
N ASN A 16 -22.85 52.21 -10.64
CA ASN A 16 -21.56 52.90 -10.56
C ASN A 16 -20.70 52.65 -9.29
N PRO A 17 -19.36 52.79 -9.39
CA PRO A 17 -18.47 52.74 -8.24
C PRO A 17 -18.37 54.13 -7.59
N GLY A 18 -18.83 54.25 -6.35
CA GLY A 18 -18.74 55.48 -5.57
C GLY A 18 -18.34 55.19 -4.12
N THR A 19 -17.27 55.87 -3.68
CA THR A 19 -16.84 56.11 -2.30
C THR A 19 -16.32 54.92 -1.47
N SER A 20 -14.99 54.83 -1.41
CA SER A 20 -14.23 54.07 -0.42
C SER A 20 -14.44 54.64 0.99
N SER A 21 -15.17 53.91 1.84
CA SER A 21 -15.19 54.18 3.27
C SER A 21 -13.90 53.65 3.91
N GLY A 22 -13.16 54.55 4.56
CA GLY A 22 -11.91 54.23 5.23
C GLY A 22 -12.15 53.26 6.39
N SER A 23 -11.76 52.00 6.19
CA SER A 23 -11.59 51.02 7.26
C SER A 23 -10.42 51.45 8.15
N SER A 24 -10.76 52.05 9.30
CA SER A 24 -9.82 52.32 10.37
C SER A 24 -9.29 50.98 10.91
N LYS A 25 -8.11 50.59 10.41
CA LYS A 25 -7.34 49.45 10.94
C LYS A 25 -6.96 49.76 12.38
N LYS A 26 -7.79 49.30 13.34
CA LYS A 26 -7.40 49.28 14.75
C LYS A 26 -6.14 48.44 14.88
N ARG A 27 -5.05 49.04 15.39
CA ARG A 27 -3.82 48.33 15.68
C ARG A 27 -4.12 47.25 16.72
N CYS A 28 -3.83 46.00 16.37
CA CYS A 28 -3.89 44.87 17.27
C CYS A 28 -2.91 45.14 18.42
N THR A 29 -3.42 45.23 19.65
CA THR A 29 -2.58 45.50 20.81
C THR A 29 -1.93 44.21 21.29
N ARG A 30 -0.82 44.31 22.03
CA ARG A 30 -0.19 43.14 22.68
C ARG A 30 -1.19 42.38 23.58
N ARG A 31 -2.20 43.08 24.12
CA ARG A 31 -3.28 42.49 24.91
C ARG A 31 -4.21 41.61 24.06
N ASP A 32 -4.52 42.01 22.83
CA ASP A 32 -5.37 41.25 21.90
C ASP A 32 -4.68 39.95 21.45
N LEU A 33 -3.37 40.02 21.21
CA LEU A 33 -2.54 38.84 20.90
C LEU A 33 -2.48 37.86 22.07
N MET A 34 -2.26 38.34 23.30
CA MET A 34 -2.23 37.47 24.48
C MET A 34 -3.60 36.86 24.77
N LEU A 35 -4.68 37.61 24.58
CA LEU A 35 -6.04 37.09 24.75
C LEU A 35 -6.35 36.00 23.71
N GLY A 36 -5.98 36.20 22.45
CA GLY A 36 -6.13 35.19 21.40
C GLY A 36 -5.35 33.90 21.69
N PHE A 37 -4.11 34.04 22.21
CA PHE A 37 -3.28 32.89 22.60
C PHE A 37 -3.92 32.07 23.72
N TRP A 38 -4.39 32.71 24.81
CA TRP A 38 -5.02 32.00 25.92
C TRP A 38 -6.37 31.38 25.56
N VAL A 39 -7.17 32.03 24.71
CA VAL A 39 -8.40 31.44 24.17
C VAL A 39 -8.09 30.22 23.30
N GLY A 40 -7.03 30.28 22.48
CA GLY A 40 -6.56 29.13 21.71
C GLY A 40 -6.14 27.94 22.58
N ILE A 41 -5.38 28.19 23.65
CA ILE A 41 -4.99 27.13 24.61
C ILE A 41 -6.22 26.53 25.32
N ALA A 42 -7.19 27.36 25.74
CA ALA A 42 -8.39 26.87 26.41
C ALA A 42 -9.24 25.98 25.50
N LEU A 43 -9.41 26.37 24.23
CA LEU A 43 -10.13 25.56 23.24
C LEU A 43 -9.40 24.25 22.92
N ALA A 44 -8.06 24.28 22.83
CA ALA A 44 -7.25 23.08 22.65
C ALA A 44 -7.35 22.12 23.85
N ALA A 45 -7.35 22.65 25.08
CA ALA A 45 -7.52 21.85 26.29
C ALA A 45 -8.92 21.20 26.37
N ILE A 46 -9.97 21.94 25.99
CA ILE A 46 -11.34 21.39 25.90
C ILE A 46 -11.39 20.28 24.84
N TYR A 47 -10.82 20.52 23.66
CA TYR A 47 -10.77 19.52 22.57
C TYR A 47 -10.01 18.25 22.97
N LEU A 48 -8.86 18.39 23.65
CA LEU A 48 -8.10 17.23 24.14
C LEU A 48 -8.84 16.49 25.26
N ASN A 49 -9.61 17.20 26.09
CA ASN A 49 -10.39 16.58 27.16
C ASN A 49 -11.63 15.84 26.62
N THR A 50 -12.27 16.32 25.55
CA THR A 50 -13.37 15.60 24.88
C THR A 50 -12.91 14.38 24.11
N LYS A 51 -11.61 14.27 23.79
CA LYS A 51 -11.00 13.11 23.14
C LYS A 51 -10.44 12.06 24.11
N ARG A 52 -10.40 12.33 25.42
CA ARG A 52 -10.02 11.32 26.41
C ARG A 52 -11.17 10.32 26.58
N LYS A 53 -10.97 9.09 26.10
CA LYS A 53 -11.84 7.95 26.41
C LYS A 53 -11.88 7.74 27.93
N PRO A 54 -13.04 7.47 28.55
CA PRO A 54 -13.08 7.08 29.95
C PRO A 54 -12.33 5.75 30.12
N VAL A 55 -11.32 5.76 31.00
CA VAL A 55 -10.65 4.53 31.44
C VAL A 55 -11.64 3.79 32.34
N ILE A 56 -12.39 2.86 31.75
CA ILE A 56 -13.20 1.92 32.51
C ILE A 56 -12.24 0.84 33.01
N HIS A 57 -11.88 0.92 34.29
CA HIS A 57 -11.26 -0.21 34.97
C HIS A 57 -12.30 -1.35 35.03
N ALA A 58 -12.13 -2.36 34.19
CA ALA A 58 -12.91 -3.59 34.27
C ALA A 58 -12.58 -4.28 35.61
N ALA A 59 -13.52 -4.21 36.55
CA ALA A 59 -13.47 -5.04 37.75
C ALA A 59 -13.67 -6.51 37.32
N ALA A 60 -12.69 -7.36 37.62
CA ALA A 60 -12.76 -8.78 37.39
C ALA A 60 -13.95 -9.37 38.16
N SER A 61 -14.97 -9.83 37.43
CA SER A 61 -16.10 -10.56 38.00
C SER A 61 -15.77 -12.05 38.00
N THR A 62 -15.36 -12.55 39.16
CA THR A 62 -15.27 -13.98 39.48
C THR A 62 -16.67 -14.60 39.46
N THR A 63 -16.97 -15.42 38.46
CA THR A 63 -18.19 -16.23 38.39
C THR A 63 -18.04 -17.50 39.23
N THR A 64 -18.61 -17.48 40.43
CA THR A 64 -18.89 -18.68 41.23
C THR A 64 -20.01 -19.50 40.59
N LYS A 65 -19.71 -20.76 40.23
CA LYS A 65 -20.69 -21.79 39.83
C LYS A 65 -21.61 -22.13 41.00
N THR A 66 -22.89 -21.76 40.90
CA THR A 66 -23.93 -22.25 41.82
C THR A 66 -24.73 -23.36 41.14
N LYS A 67 -24.61 -24.56 41.68
CA LYS A 67 -25.35 -25.78 41.35
C LYS A 67 -26.82 -25.57 41.72
N ARG A 68 -27.75 -25.65 40.75
CA ARG A 68 -29.19 -25.66 41.02
C ARG A 68 -29.84 -26.91 40.39
N THR A 69 -30.43 -27.69 41.27
CA THR A 69 -31.19 -28.92 41.06
C THR A 69 -32.52 -28.67 40.36
N SER A 70 -32.88 -29.54 39.42
CA SER A 70 -34.21 -29.67 38.82
C SER A 70 -35.20 -30.34 39.77
N PRO A 71 -36.52 -30.24 39.49
CA PRO A 71 -37.34 -31.44 39.55
C PRO A 71 -38.12 -31.74 38.26
N ALA A 72 -38.47 -33.02 38.17
CA ALA A 72 -39.03 -33.81 37.08
C ALA A 72 -40.38 -33.35 36.48
N SER A 73 -40.66 -33.80 35.25
CA SER A 73 -41.91 -34.51 34.89
C SER A 73 -41.84 -35.12 33.48
N SER A 74 -42.16 -36.42 33.40
CA SER A 74 -42.73 -37.27 32.32
C SER A 74 -42.82 -36.75 30.87
N GLY A 75 -42.58 -37.51 29.80
CA GLY A 75 -42.51 -38.96 29.63
C GLY A 75 -42.25 -39.35 28.16
N ASP A 76 -42.36 -40.66 27.89
CA ASP A 76 -42.40 -41.37 26.60
C ASP A 76 -41.07 -41.86 25.96
N THR A 77 -40.72 -43.10 26.35
CA THR A 77 -40.34 -44.30 25.54
C THR A 77 -40.35 -44.15 24.00
N VAL A 78 -39.43 -44.64 23.13
CA VAL A 78 -38.59 -45.87 22.96
C VAL A 78 -37.97 -45.80 21.52
N PRO A 79 -36.99 -46.60 21.02
CA PRO A 79 -35.77 -47.20 21.58
C PRO A 79 -34.45 -46.88 20.82
N ILE A 80 -33.35 -46.85 21.58
CA ILE A 80 -32.08 -47.59 21.41
C ILE A 80 -31.66 -48.03 19.98
N MET A 81 -30.59 -47.40 19.46
CA MET A 81 -29.46 -48.13 18.88
C MET A 81 -28.14 -47.54 19.41
N SER A 82 -27.44 -48.37 20.15
CA SER A 82 -26.14 -48.15 20.77
C SER A 82 -24.99 -48.54 19.83
N LYS A 83 -24.01 -47.65 19.64
CA LYS A 83 -22.62 -48.05 19.43
C LYS A 83 -21.68 -47.16 20.23
N SER A 84 -21.14 -47.78 21.28
CA SER A 84 -19.98 -47.38 22.05
C SER A 84 -18.72 -47.54 21.18
N THR A 85 -17.81 -46.57 21.24
CA THR A 85 -16.37 -46.84 21.21
C THR A 85 -15.68 -45.79 22.08
N THR A 86 -15.01 -46.31 23.11
CA THR A 86 -14.07 -45.68 24.03
C THR A 86 -12.78 -45.32 23.31
N ALA A 87 -12.23 -44.13 23.59
CA ALA A 87 -10.84 -43.81 23.31
C ALA A 87 -10.19 -43.29 24.60
N GLU A 88 -9.10 -43.97 24.95
CA GLU A 88 -8.28 -43.81 26.14
C GLU A 88 -7.49 -42.50 26.07
N ALA A 89 -7.30 -41.87 27.23
CA ALA A 89 -6.43 -40.72 27.40
C ALA A 89 -4.99 -41.23 27.63
N GLU A 90 -4.10 -40.94 26.68
CA GLU A 90 -2.69 -41.22 26.79
C GLU A 90 -1.97 -40.02 27.45
N THR A 91 -1.37 -40.29 28.61
CA THR A 91 -0.54 -39.37 29.38
C THR A 91 0.82 -39.16 28.71
N VAL A 92 1.15 -37.90 28.41
CA VAL A 92 2.47 -37.47 27.92
C VAL A 92 3.39 -37.16 29.11
N PRO A 93 4.61 -37.71 29.18
CA PRO A 93 5.60 -37.31 30.19
C PRO A 93 6.46 -36.11 29.73
N GLU A 94 6.79 -35.25 30.70
CA GLU A 94 7.73 -34.13 30.59
C GLU A 94 9.12 -34.54 30.06
N PRO A 95 9.78 -33.71 29.23
CA PRO A 95 11.18 -33.92 28.91
C PRO A 95 12.11 -33.27 29.95
N ALA A 96 13.07 -34.07 30.40
CA ALA A 96 14.14 -33.71 31.30
C ALA A 96 15.14 -32.72 30.66
N THR A 97 15.54 -31.75 31.48
CA THR A 97 16.57 -30.75 31.22
C THR A 97 17.95 -31.43 31.23
N THR A 98 18.69 -31.33 30.12
CA THR A 98 20.12 -31.68 30.08
C THR A 98 20.92 -30.43 29.74
N ALA A 99 21.87 -30.11 30.62
CA ALA A 99 22.81 -29.02 30.49
C ALA A 99 23.96 -29.47 29.59
N GLU A 100 24.14 -28.80 28.44
CA GLU A 100 25.32 -29.00 27.60
C GLU A 100 26.41 -27.98 27.94
N THR A 101 27.60 -28.55 28.12
CA THR A 101 28.85 -27.89 28.44
C THR A 101 29.47 -27.36 27.16
N THR A 102 29.62 -26.04 27.05
CA THR A 102 30.24 -25.40 25.88
C THR A 102 31.76 -25.43 26.02
N THR A 103 32.42 -26.25 25.22
CA THR A 103 33.88 -26.25 25.06
C THR A 103 34.22 -25.35 23.87
N SER A 104 34.95 -24.26 24.14
CA SER A 104 35.43 -23.30 23.14
C SER A 104 36.67 -23.85 22.45
N THR A 105 36.59 -24.12 21.15
CA THR A 105 37.73 -24.39 20.28
C THR A 105 37.91 -23.19 19.35
N THR A 106 39.02 -22.47 19.55
CA THR A 106 39.42 -21.33 18.72
C THR A 106 40.20 -21.84 17.51
N GLU A 107 39.55 -21.96 16.36
CA GLU A 107 40.25 -22.17 15.09
C GLU A 107 40.48 -20.83 14.38
N THR A 108 41.76 -20.48 14.28
CA THR A 108 42.26 -19.33 13.53
C THR A 108 42.33 -19.72 12.06
N THR A 109 41.38 -19.26 11.25
CA THR A 109 41.40 -19.42 9.79
C THR A 109 42.06 -18.21 9.15
N THR A 110 43.29 -18.40 8.67
CA THR A 110 44.00 -17.48 7.78
C THR A 110 43.28 -17.41 6.44
N SER A 111 42.66 -16.26 6.15
CA SER A 111 42.06 -15.92 4.86
C SER A 111 43.15 -15.43 3.89
N SER A 112 43.47 -16.23 2.89
CA SER A 112 44.22 -15.81 1.70
C SER A 112 43.23 -15.43 0.60
N SER A 113 43.04 -14.14 0.37
CA SER A 113 42.23 -13.62 -0.75
C SER A 113 42.91 -13.90 -2.10
N PRO A 114 42.22 -14.47 -3.09
CA PRO A 114 42.73 -14.51 -4.45
C PRO A 114 42.57 -13.14 -5.12
N LYS A 115 43.64 -12.72 -5.79
CA LYS A 115 43.76 -11.49 -6.56
C LYS A 115 42.89 -11.62 -7.82
N ILE A 116 41.79 -10.87 -7.89
CA ILE A 116 40.94 -10.77 -9.09
C ILE A 116 41.58 -9.74 -10.02
N GLU A 117 42.07 -10.18 -11.18
CA GLU A 117 42.44 -9.29 -12.29
C GLU A 117 41.18 -8.82 -13.04
N PRO A 118 41.11 -7.53 -13.45
CA PRO A 118 39.98 -7.03 -14.21
C PRO A 118 40.04 -7.55 -15.66
N PRO A 119 38.90 -7.95 -16.26
CA PRO A 119 38.87 -8.36 -17.66
C PRO A 119 39.04 -7.15 -18.59
N ALA A 120 39.77 -7.39 -19.68
CA ALA A 120 40.09 -6.42 -20.72
C ALA A 120 38.82 -5.84 -21.38
N GLU A 121 38.76 -4.50 -21.41
CA GLU A 121 37.77 -3.74 -22.16
C GLU A 121 37.91 -4.04 -23.66
N THR A 122 36.92 -4.72 -24.24
CA THR A 122 36.76 -4.83 -25.68
C THR A 122 35.77 -3.77 -26.13
N SER A 123 36.29 -2.62 -26.56
CA SER A 123 35.49 -1.53 -27.13
C SER A 123 34.99 -1.90 -28.53
N SER A 124 33.77 -2.42 -28.64
CA SER A 124 33.08 -2.54 -29.93
C SER A 124 32.28 -1.26 -30.20
N SER A 125 32.82 -0.37 -31.03
CA SER A 125 32.10 0.80 -31.54
C SER A 125 31.08 0.35 -32.59
N THR A 126 29.82 0.21 -32.21
CA THR A 126 28.73 -0.02 -33.17
C THR A 126 28.31 1.32 -33.75
N THR A 127 28.75 1.59 -34.97
CA THR A 127 28.32 2.75 -35.76
C THR A 127 26.84 2.57 -36.13
N SER A 128 25.95 3.37 -35.55
CA SER A 128 24.54 3.40 -35.88
C SER A 128 24.32 4.12 -37.20
N THR A 129 24.18 3.36 -38.29
CA THR A 129 23.82 3.87 -39.61
C THR A 129 22.32 4.22 -39.61
N SER A 130 21.98 5.51 -39.64
CA SER A 130 20.59 5.95 -39.77
C SER A 130 20.13 5.77 -41.23
N SER A 131 19.41 4.68 -41.50
CA SER A 131 18.68 4.53 -42.76
C SER A 131 17.36 5.28 -42.68
N THR A 132 17.31 6.45 -43.32
CA THR A 132 16.08 7.23 -43.51
C THR A 132 15.22 6.56 -44.57
N THR A 133 14.36 5.62 -44.16
CA THR A 133 13.34 5.05 -45.05
C THR A 133 12.07 5.88 -44.95
N THR A 134 11.88 6.78 -45.92
CA THR A 134 10.63 7.53 -46.16
C THR A 134 9.55 6.60 -46.70
N GLY A 135 8.96 5.80 -45.81
CA GLY A 135 7.72 5.08 -46.08
C GLY A 135 6.53 5.86 -45.53
N THR A 136 5.70 6.39 -46.40
CA THR A 136 4.36 6.94 -46.12
C THR A 136 3.41 5.82 -45.69
N SER A 137 3.65 5.27 -44.51
CA SER A 137 2.68 4.49 -43.77
C SER A 137 1.81 5.45 -43.00
N THR A 138 0.53 5.56 -43.37
CA THR A 138 -0.55 6.13 -42.54
C THR A 138 -0.88 5.21 -41.35
N GLY A 139 0.08 4.39 -40.90
CA GLY A 139 0.02 3.63 -39.68
C GLY A 139 -0.22 4.58 -38.52
N ARG A 140 -1.45 4.53 -38.01
CA ARG A 140 -1.88 5.10 -36.75
C ARG A 140 -0.77 4.84 -35.72
N ARG A 141 0.02 5.87 -35.40
CA ARG A 141 0.95 5.81 -34.27
C ARG A 141 0.06 5.86 -33.03
N THR A 142 -0.47 4.70 -32.65
CA THR A 142 -0.96 4.50 -31.29
C THR A 142 0.17 4.92 -30.37
N ILE A 143 -0.17 5.70 -29.34
CA ILE A 143 0.78 6.14 -28.32
C ILE A 143 1.61 4.92 -27.91
N ALA A 144 2.88 4.95 -28.33
CA ALA A 144 3.82 3.84 -28.48
C ALA A 144 3.41 2.55 -27.75
N GLY A 145 2.88 1.61 -28.54
CA GLY A 145 2.41 0.30 -28.09
C GLY A 145 3.48 -0.46 -27.32
N PHE A 146 3.32 -0.52 -26.00
CA PHE A 146 3.99 -1.53 -25.22
C PHE A 146 3.46 -2.89 -25.71
N THR A 147 4.35 -3.68 -26.29
CA THR A 147 4.05 -5.06 -26.65
C THR A 147 4.64 -5.97 -25.57
N PRO A 148 3.83 -6.78 -24.88
CA PRO A 148 4.36 -7.78 -23.97
C PRO A 148 5.40 -8.67 -24.65
N LYS A 149 6.40 -9.14 -23.90
CA LYS A 149 7.38 -10.10 -24.43
C LYS A 149 6.66 -11.37 -24.90
N PRO A 150 7.18 -12.09 -25.89
CA PRO A 150 6.59 -13.36 -26.32
C PRO A 150 6.33 -14.30 -25.14
N GLY A 151 5.12 -14.85 -25.07
CA GLY A 151 4.67 -15.72 -23.97
C GLY A 151 4.05 -14.99 -22.78
N HIS A 152 4.40 -13.74 -22.53
CA HIS A 152 3.80 -12.97 -21.43
C HIS A 152 2.34 -12.63 -21.76
N LYS A 153 1.47 -12.63 -20.76
CA LYS A 153 0.10 -12.13 -20.91
C LYS A 153 0.11 -10.61 -21.10
N ASP A 154 -0.98 -10.07 -21.62
CA ASP A 154 -1.15 -8.63 -21.87
C ASP A 154 -2.03 -8.00 -20.78
N PHE A 155 -1.43 -7.24 -19.86
CA PHE A 155 -2.16 -6.63 -18.75
C PHE A 155 -3.10 -5.52 -19.24
N GLN A 156 -2.76 -4.83 -20.32
CA GLN A 156 -3.65 -3.82 -20.90
C GLN A 156 -4.97 -4.48 -21.34
N LYS A 157 -4.87 -5.57 -22.10
CA LYS A 157 -6.05 -6.30 -22.57
C LYS A 157 -6.85 -6.91 -21.42
N ILE A 158 -6.18 -7.54 -20.45
CA ILE A 158 -6.84 -8.15 -19.29
C ILE A 158 -7.53 -7.08 -18.44
N GLY A 159 -6.84 -6.00 -18.13
CA GLY A 159 -7.41 -4.89 -17.35
C GLY A 159 -8.61 -4.23 -18.04
N ALA A 160 -8.56 -4.08 -19.37
CA ALA A 160 -9.67 -3.51 -20.14
C ALA A 160 -10.90 -4.44 -20.10
N ASN A 161 -10.69 -5.75 -20.19
CA ASN A 161 -11.76 -6.75 -20.07
C ASN A 161 -12.37 -6.77 -18.66
N ALA A 162 -11.55 -6.66 -17.63
CA ALA A 162 -12.00 -6.58 -16.24
C ALA A 162 -12.67 -5.22 -15.91
N GLY A 163 -12.42 -4.19 -16.73
CA GLY A 163 -12.95 -2.85 -16.55
C GLY A 163 -12.28 -2.09 -15.40
N THR A 164 -11.02 -2.38 -15.11
CA THR A 164 -10.21 -1.62 -14.13
C THR A 164 -9.67 -0.34 -14.74
N ASP A 165 -9.70 0.73 -13.95
CA ASP A 165 -9.14 2.06 -14.24
C ASP A 165 -7.62 2.07 -14.46
N LYS A 166 -6.90 1.07 -13.94
CA LYS A 166 -5.46 0.85 -14.12
C LYS A 166 -4.98 0.95 -15.57
N VAL A 167 -5.87 0.74 -16.54
CA VAL A 167 -5.58 0.80 -17.97
C VAL A 167 -6.49 1.74 -18.77
N TRP A 168 -7.49 2.39 -18.15
CA TRP A 168 -8.43 3.27 -18.86
C TRP A 168 -7.77 4.48 -19.52
N GLY A 169 -6.59 4.88 -19.04
CA GLY A 169 -5.79 5.93 -19.66
C GLY A 169 -5.45 5.53 -21.08
N ALA A 170 -4.99 4.29 -21.30
CA ALA A 170 -4.60 3.81 -22.62
C ALA A 170 -5.77 3.85 -23.63
N ASP A 171 -6.98 3.51 -23.19
CA ASP A 171 -8.17 3.43 -24.05
C ASP A 171 -8.73 4.80 -24.43
N THR A 172 -8.61 5.77 -23.53
CA THR A 172 -9.19 7.11 -23.72
C THR A 172 -8.20 8.13 -24.25
N PHE A 173 -6.90 7.89 -24.09
CA PHE A 173 -5.86 8.88 -24.34
C PHE A 173 -5.77 9.29 -25.81
N GLU A 174 -5.91 8.36 -26.75
CA GLU A 174 -5.80 8.72 -28.17
C GLU A 174 -6.95 9.63 -28.63
N ARG A 175 -8.17 9.40 -28.13
CA ARG A 175 -9.31 10.30 -28.37
C ARG A 175 -9.05 11.68 -27.76
N CYS A 176 -8.53 11.72 -26.53
CA CYS A 176 -8.16 12.95 -25.84
C CYS A 176 -7.03 13.74 -26.57
N LEU A 177 -6.05 13.06 -27.18
CA LEU A 177 -5.02 13.73 -28.00
C LEU A 177 -5.57 14.29 -29.31
N GLN A 178 -6.54 13.63 -29.93
CA GLN A 178 -7.14 14.08 -31.19
C GLN A 178 -8.07 15.27 -30.98
N ASP A 179 -8.80 15.29 -29.87
CA ASP A 179 -9.70 16.36 -29.49
C ASP A 179 -9.61 16.61 -27.99
N GLN A 180 -8.90 17.68 -27.61
CA GLN A 180 -8.70 18.07 -26.22
C GLN A 180 -10.03 18.28 -25.48
N SER A 181 -11.11 18.66 -26.17
CA SER A 181 -12.43 18.82 -25.55
C SER A 181 -13.06 17.51 -25.10
N THR A 182 -12.56 16.37 -25.58
CA THR A 182 -12.98 15.03 -25.13
C THR A 182 -12.23 14.54 -23.90
N CYS A 183 -11.18 15.25 -23.48
CA CYS A 183 -10.45 14.93 -22.26
C CYS A 183 -11.29 15.29 -21.02
N PRO A 184 -11.33 14.43 -19.98
CA PRO A 184 -11.93 14.78 -18.70
C PRO A 184 -11.35 16.05 -18.05
N THR A 185 -10.04 16.28 -18.20
CA THR A 185 -9.35 17.48 -17.71
C THR A 185 -8.53 18.12 -18.83
N PRO A 186 -9.17 18.88 -19.74
CA PRO A 186 -8.49 19.46 -20.89
C PRO A 186 -7.35 20.40 -20.49
N ASP A 187 -7.47 21.09 -19.35
CA ASP A 187 -6.56 22.16 -18.95
C ASP A 187 -5.24 21.67 -18.33
N PHE A 188 -5.05 20.36 -18.16
CA PHE A 188 -3.81 19.84 -17.57
C PHE A 188 -2.66 19.90 -18.58
N ASP A 189 -1.51 20.43 -18.15
CA ASP A 189 -0.33 20.65 -19.01
C ASP A 189 0.20 19.32 -19.58
N ASN A 190 0.34 18.29 -18.74
CA ASN A 190 0.76 16.97 -19.18
C ASN A 190 -0.43 16.25 -19.85
N PRO A 191 -0.35 15.91 -21.15
CA PRO A 191 -1.44 15.26 -21.85
C PRO A 191 -1.90 13.95 -21.20
N LYS A 192 -0.98 13.17 -20.62
CA LYS A 192 -1.33 11.92 -19.93
C LYS A 192 -2.16 12.16 -18.67
N CYS A 193 -2.02 13.31 -18.01
CA CYS A 193 -2.84 13.65 -16.85
C CYS A 193 -4.26 14.07 -17.24
N ARG A 194 -4.52 14.36 -18.53
CA ARG A 194 -5.84 14.82 -19.00
C ARG A 194 -6.92 13.74 -18.96
N THR A 195 -6.54 12.46 -18.81
CA THR A 195 -7.47 11.31 -18.74
C THR A 195 -8.14 11.15 -17.36
N LEU A 196 -7.78 11.97 -16.36
CA LEU A 196 -8.26 12.08 -14.96
C LEU A 196 -8.48 10.78 -14.16
N GLN A 197 -9.30 9.86 -14.68
CA GLN A 197 -9.70 8.60 -14.07
C GLN A 197 -9.04 7.39 -14.74
N GLY A 198 -8.17 7.62 -15.72
CA GLY A 198 -7.54 6.55 -16.47
C GLY A 198 -6.04 6.52 -16.28
N HIS A 199 -5.54 5.37 -15.82
CA HIS A 199 -4.12 5.13 -15.61
C HIS A 199 -3.49 4.43 -16.81
N PHE A 200 -2.15 4.43 -16.82
CA PHE A 200 -1.34 3.77 -17.84
C PHE A 200 -0.46 2.68 -17.20
N TYR A 201 -0.93 2.04 -16.12
CA TYR A 201 -0.10 1.16 -15.31
C TYR A 201 0.27 -0.15 -16.01
N HIS A 202 -0.41 -0.51 -17.10
CA HIS A 202 -0.09 -1.70 -17.91
C HIS A 202 1.38 -1.78 -18.34
N THR A 203 2.03 -0.66 -18.69
CA THR A 203 3.46 -0.66 -19.08
C THR A 203 4.35 -1.17 -17.95
N LEU A 204 4.11 -0.67 -16.74
CA LEU A 204 4.84 -1.02 -15.55
C LEU A 204 4.50 -2.45 -15.09
N TYR A 205 3.20 -2.80 -15.08
CA TYR A 205 2.77 -4.15 -14.73
C TYR A 205 3.33 -5.21 -15.66
N ASN A 206 3.24 -5.03 -16.97
CA ASN A 206 3.82 -6.00 -17.89
C ASN A 206 5.35 -6.08 -17.80
N ARG A 207 6.03 -4.96 -17.47
CA ARG A 207 7.49 -4.95 -17.28
C ARG A 207 7.90 -5.80 -16.08
N TRP A 208 7.27 -5.55 -14.93
CA TRP A 208 7.69 -6.14 -13.65
C TRP A 208 7.04 -7.49 -13.36
N LEU A 209 5.79 -7.67 -13.77
CA LEU A 209 5.02 -8.88 -13.49
C LEU A 209 4.91 -9.84 -14.68
N GLY A 210 5.45 -9.47 -15.84
CA GLY A 210 5.34 -10.27 -17.04
C GLY A 210 5.86 -11.71 -16.90
N ASN A 211 6.97 -11.92 -16.17
CA ASN A 211 7.49 -13.27 -15.92
C ASN A 211 6.56 -14.09 -15.01
N TYR A 212 5.85 -13.44 -14.09
CA TYR A 212 4.85 -14.08 -13.22
C TYR A 212 3.52 -14.37 -13.93
N SER A 213 3.35 -13.83 -15.16
CA SER A 213 2.14 -14.06 -15.96
C SER A 213 2.15 -15.35 -16.78
N LEU A 214 3.28 -16.05 -16.80
CA LEU A 214 3.45 -17.31 -17.52
C LEU A 214 2.71 -18.44 -16.81
N ASP A 215 2.20 -19.40 -17.58
CA ASP A 215 1.48 -20.57 -17.05
C ASP A 215 2.42 -21.54 -16.30
N ASP A 216 3.73 -21.47 -16.56
CA ASP A 216 4.79 -22.25 -15.90
C ASP A 216 5.56 -21.46 -14.82
N ALA A 217 5.07 -20.27 -14.43
CA ALA A 217 5.67 -19.52 -13.34
C ALA A 217 5.64 -20.33 -12.02
N GLU A 218 6.70 -20.20 -11.23
CA GLU A 218 6.76 -20.77 -9.88
C GLU A 218 5.62 -20.20 -9.02
N PRO A 219 4.93 -21.02 -8.20
CA PRO A 219 3.90 -20.55 -7.29
C PRO A 219 4.42 -19.46 -6.34
N PHE A 220 3.60 -18.44 -6.10
CA PHE A 220 3.93 -17.30 -5.22
C PHE A 220 2.66 -16.72 -4.62
N GLN A 221 2.78 -15.91 -3.57
CA GLN A 221 1.68 -15.09 -3.05
C GLN A 221 1.69 -13.69 -3.66
N PHE A 222 0.49 -13.22 -4.00
CA PHE A 222 0.18 -11.87 -4.43
C PHE A 222 -0.79 -11.23 -3.43
N LEU A 223 -0.55 -9.98 -3.05
CA LEU A 223 -1.44 -9.19 -2.20
C LEU A 223 -1.77 -7.84 -2.85
N GLU A 224 -3.05 -7.52 -2.95
CA GLU A 224 -3.55 -6.17 -3.25
C GLU A 224 -4.14 -5.53 -1.98
N ILE A 225 -3.77 -4.29 -1.67
CA ILE A 225 -4.37 -3.50 -0.60
C ILE A 225 -5.28 -2.48 -1.29
N GLY A 226 -6.59 -2.60 -1.11
CA GLY A 226 -7.60 -1.86 -1.88
C GLY A 226 -8.28 -2.75 -2.91
N PHE A 227 -9.39 -3.39 -2.54
CA PHE A 227 -10.20 -4.21 -3.44
C PHE A 227 -11.20 -3.37 -4.23
N PHE A 228 -11.77 -2.34 -3.58
CA PHE A 228 -12.90 -1.55 -4.02
C PHE A 228 -14.08 -2.41 -4.48
N ASN A 229 -14.29 -2.58 -5.80
CA ASN A 229 -15.31 -3.46 -6.40
C ASN A 229 -14.71 -4.71 -7.08
N GLY A 230 -13.42 -4.97 -6.86
CA GLY A 230 -12.68 -6.16 -7.26
C GLY A 230 -12.22 -6.21 -8.71
N ARG A 231 -12.42 -5.15 -9.51
CA ARG A 231 -11.99 -5.17 -10.92
C ARG A 231 -10.47 -5.21 -11.10
N GLY A 232 -9.72 -4.52 -10.23
CA GLY A 232 -8.26 -4.60 -10.18
C GLY A 232 -7.80 -6.01 -9.80
N TYR A 233 -8.33 -6.50 -8.68
CA TYR A 233 -8.11 -7.87 -8.21
C TYR A 233 -8.38 -8.95 -9.26
N ASP A 234 -9.54 -8.90 -9.94
CA ASP A 234 -9.91 -9.85 -10.98
C ASP A 234 -8.92 -9.80 -12.16
N ALA A 235 -8.44 -8.61 -12.53
CA ALA A 235 -7.42 -8.46 -13.57
C ALA A 235 -6.09 -9.10 -13.14
N TYR A 236 -5.64 -8.93 -11.90
CA TYR A 236 -4.43 -9.58 -11.41
C TYR A 236 -4.58 -11.10 -11.35
N LYS A 237 -5.73 -11.61 -10.91
CA LYS A 237 -5.99 -13.05 -10.85
C LYS A 237 -5.94 -13.72 -12.22
N GLU A 238 -6.46 -13.06 -13.26
CA GLU A 238 -6.33 -13.53 -14.64
C GLU A 238 -4.87 -13.41 -15.13
N PHE A 239 -4.20 -12.32 -14.78
CA PHE A 239 -2.84 -12.02 -15.22
C PHE A 239 -1.78 -12.91 -14.57
N LEU A 240 -1.98 -13.36 -13.33
CA LEU A 240 -1.01 -14.09 -12.52
C LEU A 240 -1.55 -15.51 -12.21
N PRO A 241 -1.55 -16.42 -13.19
CA PRO A 241 -2.29 -17.69 -13.10
C PRO A 241 -1.74 -18.66 -12.03
N ARG A 242 -0.53 -18.42 -11.54
CA ARG A 242 0.17 -19.25 -10.54
C ARG A 242 0.24 -18.58 -9.17
N ALA A 243 -0.33 -17.38 -9.03
CA ALA A 243 -0.37 -16.69 -7.76
C ALA A 243 -1.46 -17.27 -6.86
N GLU A 244 -1.14 -17.42 -5.59
CA GLU A 244 -2.12 -17.40 -4.52
C GLU A 244 -2.44 -15.93 -4.20
N THR A 245 -3.64 -15.50 -4.58
CA THR A 245 -4.03 -14.10 -4.54
C THR A 245 -4.78 -13.77 -3.25
N HIS A 246 -4.42 -12.64 -2.65
CA HIS A 246 -5.10 -12.06 -1.50
C HIS A 246 -5.41 -10.59 -1.76
N SER A 247 -6.46 -10.07 -1.11
CA SER A 247 -6.80 -8.66 -1.12
C SER A 247 -7.27 -8.19 0.26
N ILE A 248 -7.00 -6.93 0.59
CA ILE A 248 -7.46 -6.27 1.81
C ILE A 248 -8.43 -5.14 1.45
N GLU A 249 -9.58 -5.07 2.13
CA GLU A 249 -10.57 -4.02 1.88
C GLU A 249 -11.32 -3.60 3.14
N ILE A 250 -11.34 -2.30 3.40
CA ILE A 250 -12.08 -1.74 4.54
C ILE A 250 -13.57 -1.64 4.25
N ALA A 251 -13.95 -1.41 3.00
CA ALA A 251 -15.34 -1.33 2.58
C ALA A 251 -16.07 -2.67 2.68
N CYS A 252 -15.38 -3.80 2.82
CA CYS A 252 -16.06 -5.07 3.02
C CYS A 252 -16.52 -5.32 4.47
N LEU A 253 -16.16 -4.43 5.40
CA LEU A 253 -16.72 -4.40 6.76
C LEU A 253 -18.24 -4.12 6.75
N PRO A 254 -18.96 -4.46 7.82
CA PRO A 254 -20.36 -4.08 7.98
C PRO A 254 -20.55 -2.56 7.91
N GLU A 255 -21.67 -2.13 7.35
CA GLU A 255 -22.00 -0.70 7.26
C GLU A 255 -22.30 -0.10 8.63
N GLY A 256 -21.74 1.07 8.94
CA GLY A 256 -22.03 1.81 10.17
C GLY A 256 -20.91 2.76 10.61
N PRO A 257 -20.99 3.30 11.85
CA PRO A 257 -20.03 4.26 12.36
C PRO A 257 -18.62 3.68 12.54
N ARG A 258 -17.59 4.44 12.18
CA ARG A 258 -16.18 4.03 12.36
C ARG A 258 -15.83 3.72 13.81
N GLU A 259 -16.46 4.40 14.75
CA GLU A 259 -16.26 4.19 16.19
C GLU A 259 -16.71 2.80 16.65
N GLU A 260 -17.54 2.12 15.87
CA GLU A 260 -17.99 0.74 16.09
C GLU A 260 -17.16 -0.29 15.29
N GLY A 261 -16.07 0.13 14.63
CA GLY A 261 -15.31 -0.72 13.72
C GLY A 261 -16.02 -1.01 12.40
N LYS A 262 -16.96 -0.15 11.99
CA LYS A 262 -17.78 -0.28 10.79
C LYS A 262 -17.41 0.75 9.73
N TRP A 263 -17.86 0.51 8.50
CA TRP A 263 -17.57 1.37 7.36
C TRP A 263 -18.80 2.21 6.95
N PRO A 264 -18.75 3.55 7.00
CA PRO A 264 -19.96 4.37 6.85
C PRO A 264 -20.37 4.68 5.40
N TRP A 265 -19.57 4.27 4.40
CA TRP A 265 -19.80 4.66 2.99
C TRP A 265 -20.39 3.54 2.13
N GLY A 266 -20.82 2.44 2.75
CA GLY A 266 -21.37 1.28 2.04
C GLY A 266 -20.30 0.30 1.59
N ASN A 267 -20.74 -0.94 1.31
CA ASN A 267 -19.85 -2.04 0.98
C ASN A 267 -19.70 -2.19 -0.54
N PHE A 268 -18.71 -1.46 -1.09
CA PHE A 268 -18.39 -1.48 -2.53
C PHE A 268 -17.90 -2.86 -2.99
N ALA A 269 -17.26 -3.64 -2.10
CA ALA A 269 -16.74 -4.96 -2.44
C ALA A 269 -17.85 -5.95 -2.83
N LYS A 270 -19.05 -5.81 -2.25
CA LYS A 270 -20.25 -6.59 -2.59
C LYS A 270 -20.72 -6.44 -4.04
N GLU A 271 -20.25 -5.43 -4.77
CA GLU A 271 -20.54 -5.29 -6.19
C GLU A 271 -19.83 -6.36 -7.04
N ASN A 272 -18.75 -6.97 -6.53
CA ASN A 272 -18.07 -8.05 -7.24
C ASN A 272 -18.90 -9.34 -7.20
N LYS A 273 -19.09 -9.98 -8.36
CA LYS A 273 -19.86 -11.24 -8.48
C LYS A 273 -19.23 -12.41 -7.72
N HIS A 274 -17.94 -12.35 -7.42
CA HIS A 274 -17.17 -13.33 -6.65
C HIS A 274 -16.95 -12.91 -5.19
N TYR A 275 -17.58 -11.82 -4.72
CA TYR A 275 -17.35 -11.29 -3.37
C TYR A 275 -17.45 -12.36 -2.27
N GLN A 276 -18.52 -13.14 -2.25
CA GLN A 276 -18.71 -14.18 -1.24
C GLN A 276 -17.70 -15.33 -1.41
N GLU A 277 -17.41 -15.72 -2.65
CA GLU A 277 -16.38 -16.73 -2.94
C GLU A 277 -15.01 -16.30 -2.38
N TYR A 278 -14.64 -15.03 -2.54
CA TYR A 278 -13.37 -14.52 -2.05
C TYR A 278 -13.29 -14.45 -0.53
N LEU A 279 -14.40 -14.16 0.16
CA LEU A 279 -14.48 -14.30 1.62
C LEU A 279 -14.36 -15.76 2.05
N ASP A 280 -15.15 -16.65 1.45
CA ASP A 280 -15.23 -18.08 1.83
C ASP A 280 -13.90 -18.82 1.62
N THR A 281 -13.08 -18.33 0.68
CA THR A 281 -11.78 -18.90 0.34
C THR A 281 -10.58 -18.13 0.93
N ASN A 282 -10.82 -17.18 1.84
CA ASN A 282 -9.78 -16.33 2.47
C ASN A 282 -8.88 -15.59 1.45
N GLN A 283 -9.47 -15.20 0.32
CA GLN A 283 -8.84 -14.36 -0.69
C GLN A 283 -9.13 -12.87 -0.46
N LEU A 284 -10.22 -12.52 0.24
CA LEU A 284 -10.56 -11.15 0.60
C LEU A 284 -10.61 -11.01 2.13
N HIS A 285 -9.83 -10.09 2.68
CA HIS A 285 -9.70 -9.83 4.11
C HIS A 285 -10.33 -8.48 4.46
N CYS A 286 -11.32 -8.48 5.36
CA CYS A 286 -12.07 -7.27 5.70
C CYS A 286 -11.48 -6.52 6.90
N GLY A 287 -10.88 -5.37 6.64
CA GLY A 287 -10.28 -4.52 7.66
C GLY A 287 -9.54 -3.32 7.08
N ASP A 288 -8.98 -2.50 7.98
CA ASP A 288 -8.23 -1.31 7.59
C ASP A 288 -6.80 -1.68 7.19
N GLY A 289 -6.46 -1.47 5.91
CA GLY A 289 -5.11 -1.68 5.39
C GLY A 289 -4.02 -0.82 6.02
N ALA A 290 -4.38 0.14 6.89
CA ALA A 290 -3.44 0.95 7.66
C ALA A 290 -3.40 0.61 9.17
N ASP A 291 -4.15 -0.40 9.62
CA ASP A 291 -4.16 -0.86 11.01
C ASP A 291 -3.17 -2.01 11.24
N TYR A 292 -2.18 -1.79 12.10
CA TYR A 292 -1.11 -2.77 12.32
C TYR A 292 -1.63 -4.13 12.81
N ASP A 293 -2.55 -4.13 13.76
CA ASP A 293 -3.03 -5.37 14.38
C ASP A 293 -3.78 -6.22 13.36
N PHE A 294 -4.64 -5.59 12.55
CA PHE A 294 -5.33 -6.26 11.44
C PHE A 294 -4.36 -6.80 10.37
N LEU A 295 -3.37 -6.01 9.96
CA LEU A 295 -2.36 -6.47 8.99
C LEU A 295 -1.55 -7.65 9.55
N HIS A 296 -1.19 -7.59 10.82
CA HIS A 296 -0.43 -8.65 11.51
C HIS A 296 -1.26 -9.93 11.66
N GLU A 297 -2.53 -9.82 12.07
CA GLU A 297 -3.45 -10.95 12.13
C GLU A 297 -3.63 -11.60 10.76
N THR A 298 -3.86 -10.79 9.71
CA THR A 298 -4.02 -11.27 8.32
C THR A 298 -2.77 -12.04 7.86
N TRP A 299 -1.59 -11.45 8.07
CA TRP A 299 -0.32 -12.10 7.74
C TRP A 299 -0.15 -13.42 8.48
N THR A 300 -0.28 -13.42 9.80
CA THR A 300 0.05 -14.58 10.64
C THR A 300 -0.99 -15.70 10.57
N THR A 301 -2.25 -15.38 10.26
CA THR A 301 -3.35 -16.35 10.27
C THR A 301 -3.63 -16.91 8.87
N HIS A 302 -3.58 -16.07 7.84
CA HIS A 302 -4.06 -16.46 6.51
C HIS A 302 -2.94 -16.64 5.49
N MET A 303 -1.93 -15.79 5.51
CA MET A 303 -0.89 -15.76 4.48
C MET A 303 0.35 -16.58 4.87
N LYS A 304 0.85 -16.43 6.09
CA LYS A 304 2.07 -17.08 6.59
C LYS A 304 1.75 -18.44 7.22
N ARG A 305 1.57 -19.45 6.37
CA ARG A 305 1.37 -20.85 6.79
C ARG A 305 2.47 -21.76 6.25
N PRO A 306 2.72 -22.94 6.85
CA PRO A 306 3.85 -23.79 6.47
C PRO A 306 3.85 -24.27 5.01
N ASP A 307 2.68 -24.33 4.38
CA ASP A 307 2.45 -24.75 3.00
C ASP A 307 2.22 -23.57 2.04
N ALA A 308 2.26 -22.33 2.52
CA ALA A 308 2.09 -21.17 1.67
C ALA A 308 3.31 -20.99 0.74
N PRO A 309 3.07 -20.62 -0.53
CA PRO A 309 4.14 -20.12 -1.37
C PRO A 309 4.62 -18.75 -0.83
N PRO A 310 5.83 -18.32 -1.20
CA PRO A 310 6.40 -17.09 -0.65
C PRO A 310 5.72 -15.82 -1.22
N LEU A 311 5.69 -14.75 -0.41
CA LEU A 311 5.17 -13.44 -0.82
C LEU A 311 6.15 -12.74 -1.77
N LYS A 312 5.77 -12.61 -3.04
CA LYS A 312 6.57 -11.92 -4.07
C LYS A 312 6.06 -10.55 -4.46
N VAL A 313 4.74 -10.34 -4.40
CA VAL A 313 4.14 -9.13 -4.98
C VAL A 313 3.14 -8.55 -4.01
N VAL A 314 3.33 -7.29 -3.67
CA VAL A 314 2.35 -6.47 -2.94
C VAL A 314 2.01 -5.25 -3.78
N VAL A 315 0.74 -4.90 -3.91
CA VAL A 315 0.26 -3.67 -4.56
C VAL A 315 -0.57 -2.89 -3.55
N ASP A 316 -0.17 -1.65 -3.25
CA ASP A 316 -0.98 -0.70 -2.49
C ASP A 316 -1.73 0.22 -3.45
N ASP A 317 -3.05 0.03 -3.52
CA ASP A 317 -4.02 0.81 -4.27
C ASP A 317 -5.22 1.19 -3.37
N ALA A 318 -4.93 1.52 -2.10
CA ALA A 318 -5.96 1.67 -1.07
C ALA A 318 -6.51 3.10 -0.97
N ALA A 319 -6.40 3.74 0.19
CA ALA A 319 -7.03 5.03 0.47
C ALA A 319 -6.31 6.24 -0.18
N HIS A 320 -5.13 6.00 -0.76
CA HIS A 320 -4.21 7.03 -1.27
C HIS A 320 -3.87 8.15 -0.26
N ILE A 321 -3.88 7.82 1.03
CA ILE A 321 -3.43 8.70 2.11
C ILE A 321 -1.93 8.43 2.34
N SER A 322 -1.11 9.47 2.33
CA SER A 322 0.35 9.36 2.40
C SER A 322 0.84 8.55 3.62
N ASP A 323 0.16 8.69 4.76
CA ASP A 323 0.46 7.94 6.00
C ASP A 323 0.17 6.44 5.82
N HIS A 324 -0.91 6.10 5.12
CA HIS A 324 -1.30 4.72 4.87
C HIS A 324 -0.34 4.06 3.88
N MET A 325 0.03 4.76 2.80
CA MET A 325 1.04 4.26 1.85
C MET A 325 2.38 4.00 2.53
N ALA A 326 2.84 4.93 3.39
CA ALA A 326 4.08 4.73 4.15
C ALA A 326 3.97 3.51 5.08
N LYS A 327 2.84 3.33 5.77
CA LYS A 327 2.58 2.13 6.60
C LYS A 327 2.63 0.85 5.79
N SER A 328 2.04 0.82 4.60
CA SER A 328 2.12 -0.34 3.71
C SER A 328 3.56 -0.70 3.36
N VAL A 329 4.39 0.30 3.01
CA VAL A 329 5.82 0.07 2.74
C VAL A 329 6.54 -0.48 3.99
N PHE A 330 6.35 0.15 5.14
CA PHE A 330 7.02 -0.27 6.40
C PHE A 330 6.60 -1.66 6.87
N PHE A 331 5.32 -2.02 6.69
CA PHE A 331 4.82 -3.31 7.12
C PHE A 331 5.14 -4.43 6.14
N TRP A 332 4.85 -4.23 4.85
CA TRP A 332 4.87 -5.31 3.86
C TRP A 332 6.24 -5.49 3.19
N PHE A 333 6.98 -4.41 2.92
CA PHE A 333 8.25 -4.51 2.19
C PHE A 333 9.23 -5.50 2.83
N PRO A 334 9.45 -5.49 4.16
CA PRO A 334 10.37 -6.45 4.78
C PRO A 334 9.96 -7.93 4.66
N LYS A 335 8.65 -8.20 4.51
CA LYS A 335 8.08 -9.54 4.43
C LYS A 335 8.13 -10.15 3.02
N ILE A 336 8.35 -9.31 2.02
CA ILE A 336 8.52 -9.77 0.64
C ILE A 336 9.87 -10.47 0.51
N GLU A 337 9.86 -11.61 -0.17
CA GLU A 337 11.06 -12.43 -0.40
C GLU A 337 12.09 -11.75 -1.32
N PRO A 338 13.32 -12.28 -1.40
CA PRO A 338 14.32 -11.82 -2.35
C PRO A 338 13.81 -11.68 -3.80
N GLY A 339 14.10 -10.54 -4.42
CA GLY A 339 13.68 -10.23 -5.80
C GLY A 339 12.18 -9.99 -5.98
N GLY A 340 11.37 -10.05 -4.91
CA GLY A 340 9.99 -9.61 -4.94
C GLY A 340 9.86 -8.09 -4.99
N ILE A 341 8.63 -7.60 -5.18
CA ILE A 341 8.34 -6.19 -5.36
C ILE A 341 7.14 -5.72 -4.51
N LEU A 342 7.19 -4.45 -4.13
CA LEU A 342 6.05 -3.69 -3.63
C LEU A 342 5.75 -2.55 -4.61
N VAL A 343 4.50 -2.45 -5.04
CA VAL A 343 4.00 -1.40 -5.91
C VAL A 343 3.13 -0.46 -5.07
N VAL A 344 3.31 0.85 -5.22
CA VAL A 344 2.41 1.86 -4.65
C VAL A 344 1.80 2.64 -5.81
N GLU A 345 0.47 2.57 -5.93
CA GLU A 345 -0.32 3.29 -6.93
C GLU A 345 -0.74 4.67 -6.42
N ASP A 346 -1.24 5.48 -7.36
CA ASP A 346 -1.86 6.78 -7.11
C ASP A 346 -1.07 7.76 -6.24
N ILE A 347 0.22 7.84 -6.54
CA ILE A 347 1.16 8.83 -6.01
C ILE A 347 0.97 10.17 -6.76
N GLN A 348 -0.26 10.68 -6.70
CA GLN A 348 -0.72 11.85 -7.42
C GLN A 348 -0.40 13.16 -6.66
N PRO A 349 -0.35 14.32 -7.35
CA PRO A 349 -0.21 15.64 -6.71
C PRO A 349 -1.49 16.11 -5.98
N ILE A 350 -2.18 15.22 -5.27
CA ILE A 350 -3.38 15.54 -4.48
C ILE A 350 -3.03 15.69 -3.00
N HIS A 351 -3.85 16.39 -2.23
CA HIS A 351 -3.52 16.73 -0.84
C HIS A 351 -3.19 15.50 0.02
N GLU A 352 -3.95 14.43 -0.17
CA GLU A 352 -3.88 13.17 0.57
C GLU A 352 -2.59 12.39 0.27
N ALA A 353 -2.20 12.31 -1.01
CA ALA A 353 -1.08 11.50 -1.51
C ALA A 353 0.25 12.27 -1.63
N ASN A 354 0.19 13.61 -1.67
CA ASN A 354 1.34 14.40 -2.12
C ASN A 354 2.54 14.30 -1.16
N LYS A 355 2.34 14.09 0.15
CA LYS A 355 3.46 13.92 1.08
C LYS A 355 4.24 12.64 0.83
N PHE A 356 3.59 11.56 0.39
CA PHE A 356 4.32 10.37 -0.04
C PHE A 356 5.26 10.70 -1.21
N ARG A 357 4.75 11.48 -2.18
CA ARG A 357 5.51 11.94 -3.35
C ARG A 357 6.66 12.89 -3.01
N THR A 358 6.40 13.92 -2.20
CA THR A 358 7.36 15.01 -1.96
C THR A 358 8.29 14.74 -0.80
N ASP A 359 7.91 13.88 0.14
CA ASP A 359 8.63 13.70 1.39
C ASP A 359 9.16 12.27 1.52
N PHE A 360 8.29 11.26 1.42
CA PHE A 360 8.68 9.86 1.62
C PHE A 360 9.59 9.32 0.51
N LEU A 361 9.16 9.43 -0.75
CA LEU A 361 9.90 8.90 -1.91
C LEU A 361 11.32 9.48 -2.02
N PRO A 362 11.55 10.80 -1.89
CA PRO A 362 12.90 11.34 -1.92
C PRO A 362 13.80 10.82 -0.79
N GLN A 363 13.25 10.53 0.39
CA GLN A 363 13.99 9.90 1.48
C GLN A 363 14.38 8.45 1.16
N MET A 364 13.46 7.67 0.58
CA MET A 364 13.76 6.32 0.09
C MET A 364 14.84 6.32 -1.01
N MET A 365 14.77 7.29 -1.94
CA MET A 365 15.78 7.46 -2.99
C MET A 365 17.14 7.85 -2.43
N LYS A 366 17.20 8.67 -1.37
CA LYS A 366 18.44 8.96 -0.65
C LYS A 366 19.02 7.69 -0.03
N ASP A 367 18.18 6.91 0.64
CA ASP A 367 18.57 5.68 1.33
C ASP A 367 19.04 4.57 0.39
N LEU A 368 18.50 4.50 -0.84
CA LEU A 368 18.99 3.61 -1.90
C LEU A 368 20.49 3.82 -2.18
N HIS A 369 21.00 5.04 -1.99
CA HIS A 369 22.40 5.40 -2.20
C HIS A 369 23.20 5.53 -0.91
N TYR A 370 22.65 5.13 0.24
CA TYR A 370 23.34 5.20 1.51
C TYR A 370 24.43 4.13 1.61
N CYS A 371 25.69 4.55 1.71
CA CYS A 371 26.85 3.65 1.82
C CYS A 371 27.41 3.52 3.25
N GLY A 372 26.99 4.38 4.20
CA GLY A 372 27.51 4.37 5.57
C GLY A 372 29.01 4.65 5.71
N ASP A 373 29.62 5.39 4.76
CA ASP A 373 31.05 5.74 4.84
C ASP A 373 31.30 6.71 6.00
N PRO A 374 32.13 6.36 7.01
CA PRO A 374 32.39 7.23 8.15
C PRO A 374 33.03 8.57 7.80
N LYS A 375 33.58 8.74 6.58
CA LYS A 375 34.11 10.02 6.09
C LYS A 375 33.03 11.02 5.72
N PHE A 376 31.85 10.53 5.35
CA PHE A 376 30.70 11.34 5.01
C PHE A 376 29.64 11.08 6.07
N PRO A 377 29.37 12.02 7.00
CA PRO A 377 28.46 11.82 8.13
C PRO A 377 26.99 11.82 7.67
N ASP A 378 26.66 10.94 6.73
CA ASP A 378 25.31 10.68 6.26
C ASP A 378 24.64 9.65 7.17
N LYS A 379 23.31 9.67 7.19
CA LYS A 379 22.48 8.73 7.94
C LYS A 379 21.33 8.27 7.08
N ALA A 380 21.06 6.97 7.06
CA ALA A 380 19.84 6.46 6.46
C ALA A 380 18.60 7.05 7.16
N CYS A 381 17.61 7.46 6.38
CA CYS A 381 16.31 7.93 6.84
C CYS A 381 15.52 6.78 7.49
N PHE A 382 15.61 5.58 6.92
CA PHE A 382 14.82 4.40 7.23
C PHE A 382 15.72 3.16 7.43
N PRO A 383 16.38 3.05 8.60
CA PRO A 383 17.28 1.94 8.94
C PRO A 383 16.71 0.53 8.77
N THR A 384 15.38 0.37 8.82
CA THR A 384 14.68 -0.91 8.68
C THR A 384 14.38 -1.30 7.23
N LEU A 385 14.41 -0.33 6.30
CA LEU A 385 14.06 -0.52 4.88
C LEU A 385 15.27 -0.49 3.95
N TRP A 386 16.20 0.46 4.13
CA TRP A 386 17.35 0.59 3.23
C TRP A 386 18.18 -0.69 3.07
N PRO A 387 18.42 -1.52 4.11
CA PRO A 387 19.21 -2.74 3.93
C PRO A 387 18.52 -3.76 3.04
N LEU A 388 17.22 -3.59 2.78
CA LEU A 388 16.35 -4.51 2.06
C LEU A 388 16.05 -4.02 0.63
N LEU A 389 16.42 -2.77 0.31
CA LEU A 389 16.07 -2.09 -0.93
C LEU A 389 17.11 -2.36 -2.02
N HIS A 390 16.66 -2.84 -3.19
CA HIS A 390 17.51 -3.03 -4.36
C HIS A 390 17.37 -1.90 -5.37
N SER A 391 16.13 -1.55 -5.72
CA SER A 391 15.84 -0.52 -6.72
C SER A 391 14.49 0.15 -6.46
N ILE A 392 14.32 1.34 -7.05
CA ILE A 392 13.05 2.06 -7.13
C ILE A 392 12.82 2.48 -8.57
N HIS A 393 11.64 2.19 -9.11
CA HIS A 393 11.25 2.61 -10.46
C HIS A 393 9.86 3.24 -10.42
N CYS A 394 9.78 4.52 -10.77
CA CYS A 394 8.52 5.24 -10.87
C CYS A 394 8.13 5.53 -12.32
N GLU A 395 6.83 5.37 -12.61
CA GLU A 395 6.16 5.94 -13.78
C GLU A 395 5.13 6.98 -13.29
N MET A 396 4.27 7.50 -14.18
CA MET A 396 3.30 8.52 -13.80
C MET A 396 2.33 7.98 -12.75
N HIS A 397 2.42 8.50 -11.52
CA HIS A 397 1.58 8.19 -10.36
C HIS A 397 1.76 6.78 -9.75
N ILE A 398 2.81 6.05 -10.12
CA ILE A 398 3.03 4.68 -9.62
C ILE A 398 4.53 4.45 -9.41
N CYS A 399 4.90 3.76 -8.33
CA CYS A 399 6.29 3.38 -8.07
C CYS A 399 6.40 1.91 -7.66
N VAL A 400 7.48 1.26 -8.09
CA VAL A 400 7.89 -0.09 -7.68
C VAL A 400 9.12 0.01 -6.80
N PHE A 401 9.08 -0.67 -5.67
CA PHE A 401 10.21 -0.92 -4.78
C PHE A 401 10.60 -2.39 -4.91
N GLU A 402 11.85 -2.66 -5.26
CA GLU A 402 12.37 -4.03 -5.46
C GLU A 402 13.18 -4.48 -4.24
N ARG A 403 12.94 -5.72 -3.80
CA ARG A 403 13.69 -6.36 -2.71
C ARG A 403 15.03 -6.88 -3.20
N ASN A 404 16.06 -6.67 -2.40
CA ASN A 404 17.36 -7.27 -2.62
C ASN A 404 17.41 -8.76 -2.21
N GLU A 405 18.61 -9.35 -2.28
CA GLU A 405 18.84 -10.77 -1.99
C GLU A 405 18.77 -11.16 -0.50
N MET A 406 18.51 -10.21 0.42
CA MET A 406 18.40 -10.54 1.83
C MET A 406 17.07 -11.27 2.12
N PRO A 407 17.09 -12.35 2.93
CA PRO A 407 15.87 -13.06 3.32
C PRO A 407 14.80 -12.12 3.87
N ALA A 408 13.53 -12.49 3.69
CA ALA A 408 12.41 -11.79 4.30
C ALA A 408 12.60 -11.70 5.83
N VAL A 409 12.24 -10.56 6.41
CA VAL A 409 12.37 -10.29 7.84
C VAL A 409 11.03 -9.83 8.41
N GLU A 410 10.68 -10.39 9.57
CA GLU A 410 9.53 -9.95 10.34
C GLU A 410 9.99 -9.07 11.50
N TYR A 411 9.73 -7.78 11.35
CA TYR A 411 9.96 -6.81 12.41
C TYR A 411 8.83 -6.85 13.44
N ASP A 412 9.15 -6.42 14.66
CA ASP A 412 8.16 -6.09 15.68
C ASP A 412 7.29 -4.89 15.25
N MET A 413 6.27 -4.58 16.05
CA MET A 413 5.35 -3.48 15.80
C MET A 413 6.06 -2.14 15.63
N GLU A 414 6.99 -1.80 16.52
CA GLU A 414 7.69 -0.52 16.51
C GLU A 414 8.47 -0.30 15.21
N ARG A 415 9.15 -1.34 14.71
CA ARG A 415 9.93 -1.29 13.47
C ARG A 415 9.10 -1.48 12.20
N SER A 416 7.85 -1.93 12.32
CA SER A 416 6.90 -2.12 11.21
C SER A 416 5.99 -0.92 10.98
N ILE A 417 6.08 0.12 11.82
CA ILE A 417 5.31 1.36 11.69
C ILE A 417 6.26 2.47 11.22
N PRO A 418 5.83 3.38 10.32
CA PRO A 418 6.67 4.48 9.89
C PRO A 418 7.07 5.37 11.08
N PRO A 419 8.33 5.79 11.20
CA PRO A 419 8.73 6.72 12.23
C PRO A 419 8.07 8.10 12.01
N PRO A 420 7.96 8.96 13.04
CA PRO A 420 7.29 10.26 12.92
C PRO A 420 7.81 11.16 11.80
N HIS A 421 9.08 10.99 11.40
CA HIS A 421 9.73 11.76 10.34
C HIS A 421 9.52 11.21 8.92
N ALA A 422 8.83 10.06 8.75
CA ALA A 422 8.66 9.42 7.44
C ALA A 422 8.00 10.32 6.39
N LEU A 423 7.11 11.22 6.83
CA LEU A 423 6.44 12.22 6.01
C LEU A 423 6.91 13.65 6.34
N ASN A 424 8.19 13.79 6.67
CA ASN A 424 8.87 15.06 6.90
C ASN A 424 10.28 15.04 6.29
N ALA A 425 10.37 15.42 5.01
CA ALA A 425 11.65 15.44 4.28
C ALA A 425 12.72 16.34 4.93
N GLU A 426 12.33 17.37 5.68
CA GLU A 426 13.30 18.28 6.30
C GLU A 426 14.19 17.57 7.34
N GLU A 427 13.62 16.57 8.03
CA GLU A 427 14.32 15.87 9.11
C GLU A 427 15.44 14.98 8.59
N CYS A 428 15.24 14.30 7.46
CA CYS A 428 16.29 13.47 6.88
C CYS A 428 17.12 14.18 5.80
N LEU A 429 16.49 14.89 4.86
CA LEU A 429 17.18 15.44 3.69
C LEU A 429 17.93 16.73 4.00
N LEU A 430 17.34 17.61 4.80
CA LEU A 430 17.87 18.97 4.99
C LEU A 430 18.75 19.08 6.24
N LYS A 431 18.35 18.49 7.36
CA LYS A 431 19.14 18.56 8.61
C LYS A 431 20.47 17.81 8.53
N ALA A 432 20.59 16.80 7.65
CA ALA A 432 21.84 16.06 7.45
C ALA A 432 23.00 16.94 6.92
N SER A 433 22.71 18.06 6.25
CA SER A 433 23.74 18.94 5.67
C SER A 433 24.17 20.11 6.57
N GLY A 434 23.45 20.38 7.67
CA GLY A 434 23.61 21.61 8.46
C GLY A 434 24.80 21.67 9.44
N GLY A 435 25.63 20.63 9.53
CA GLY A 435 26.72 20.54 10.51
C GLY A 435 28.14 20.73 9.97
N ALA A 436 28.35 20.57 8.66
CA ALA A 436 29.66 20.75 8.05
C ALA A 436 29.76 22.17 7.48
N THR A 437 30.22 23.10 8.30
CA THR A 437 30.81 24.33 7.76
C THR A 437 32.07 23.88 7.01
N TYR A 438 32.01 23.87 5.68
CA TYR A 438 33.21 23.76 4.85
C TYR A 438 34.07 24.99 5.14
N GLY A 439 35.04 24.82 6.04
CA GLY A 439 36.07 25.79 6.38
C GLY A 439 37.29 25.68 5.47
#